data_AF-A0A4V2V0F6-F1
#
_entry.id   AF-A0A4V2V0F6-F1
#
_cell.length_a   1.000
_cell.length_b   1.000
_cell.length_c   1.000
_cell.angle_alpha   90.00
_cell.angle_beta   90.00
_cell.angle_gamma   90.00
#
_symmetry.space_group_name_H-M   'P 1'
#
loop_
_entity.id
_entity.type
_entity.pdbx_description
1 polymer ?
#
loop_
_entity_poly.entity_id
_entity_poly.type
_entity_poly.pdbx_seq_one_letter_code
_entity_poly.pdbx_strand_id
1 'polypeptide(L)'
;MANSLQTKIRLPLSKRVIDVLIAKFEEAHIEEDCVYIFSQGFVLHNFLITLSEELDEDIIAEHSSSIDRYCTLYVERYRKGISETIEVKS
;
A
#
# COMPACT_ATOMS: atom_id res chain seq x y z
N MET A 1 -16.04 4.65 14.10
CA MET A 1 -14.57 4.53 14.26
C MET A 1 -13.96 4.75 12.90
N ALA A 2 -13.01 5.69 12.76
CA ALA A 2 -12.30 5.86 11.50
C ALA A 2 -11.46 4.60 11.25
N ASN A 3 -11.70 3.90 10.13
CA ASN A 3 -10.86 2.79 9.71
C ASN A 3 -9.61 3.39 9.05
N SER A 4 -8.53 3.50 9.82
CA SER A 4 -7.24 3.93 9.32
C SER A 4 -6.37 2.73 8.97
N LEU A 5 -5.54 2.89 7.96
CA LEU A 5 -4.62 1.87 7.46
C LEU A 5 -3.20 2.42 7.55
N GLN A 6 -2.31 1.64 8.14
CA GLN A 6 -0.87 1.81 7.98
C GLN A 6 -0.41 0.85 6.90
N THR A 7 0.28 1.37 5.89
CA THR A 7 0.72 0.58 4.76
C THR A 7 2.21 0.76 4.51
N LYS A 8 2.92 -0.36 4.38
CA LYS A 8 4.30 -0.43 3.90
C LYS A 8 4.32 -1.00 2.50
N ILE A 9 4.67 -0.20 1.50
CA ILE A 9 4.82 -0.66 0.13
C ILE A 9 6.29 -1.03 -0.09
N ARG A 10 6.57 -2.30 -0.36
CA ARG A 10 7.94 -2.82 -0.46
C ARG A 10 8.64 -2.31 -1.71
N LEU A 11 9.93 -2.02 -1.59
CA LEU A 11 10.84 -1.76 -2.71
C LEU A 11 11.40 -3.08 -3.27
N PRO A 12 11.90 -3.11 -4.53
CA PRO A 12 12.00 -1.99 -5.46
C PRO A 12 10.65 -1.62 -6.11
N LEU A 13 10.45 -0.33 -6.33
CA LEU A 13 9.39 0.22 -7.18
C LEU A 13 10.04 1.11 -8.24
N SER A 14 9.41 1.25 -9.40
CA SER A 14 9.83 2.26 -10.36
C SER A 14 9.74 3.67 -9.76
N LYS A 15 10.68 4.55 -10.15
CA LYS A 15 10.69 5.95 -9.71
C LYS A 15 9.35 6.65 -9.97
N ARG A 16 8.70 6.32 -11.10
CA ARG A 16 7.40 6.88 -11.47
C ARG A 16 6.30 6.53 -10.46
N VAL A 17 6.28 5.29 -9.96
CA VAL A 17 5.35 4.86 -8.92
C VAL A 17 5.60 5.62 -7.62
N ILE A 18 6.86 5.75 -7.21
CA ILE A 18 7.25 6.48 -6.00
C ILE A 18 6.82 7.95 -6.09
N ASP A 19 7.12 8.62 -7.20
CA ASP A 19 6.74 10.03 -7.42
C ASP A 19 5.21 10.22 -7.34
N VAL A 20 4.43 9.29 -7.90
CA VAL A 20 2.96 9.32 -7.86
C VAL A 20 2.41 9.09 -6.44
N LEU A 21 2.99 8.16 -5.67
CA LEU A 21 2.60 7.91 -4.28
C LEU A 21 2.83 9.14 -3.41
N ILE A 22 4.01 9.76 -3.50
CA ILE A 22 4.36 10.95 -2.72
C ILE A 22 3.51 12.15 -3.12
N ALA A 23 3.20 12.30 -4.41
CA ALA A 23 2.31 13.37 -4.87
C ALA A 23 0.86 13.19 -4.40
N LYS A 24 0.41 11.94 -4.20
CA LYS A 24 -0.97 11.63 -3.82
C LYS A 24 -1.21 11.68 -2.31
N PHE A 25 -0.23 11.25 -1.52
CA PHE A 25 -0.34 11.11 -0.07
C PHE A 25 0.68 12.02 0.62
N GLU A 26 0.21 13.13 1.20
CA GLU A 26 1.07 14.12 1.86
C GLU A 26 1.90 13.54 3.01
N GLU A 27 1.36 12.53 3.69
CA GLU A 27 2.02 11.81 4.79
C GLU A 27 2.82 10.58 4.31
N ALA A 28 3.16 10.49 3.03
CA ALA A 28 4.03 9.44 2.51
C ALA A 28 5.48 9.68 2.92
N HIS A 29 6.13 8.65 3.44
CA HIS A 29 7.55 8.67 3.82
C HIS A 29 8.29 7.56 3.07
N ILE A 30 9.47 7.87 2.53
CA ILE A 30 10.37 6.86 1.97
C ILE A 30 11.33 6.41 3.08
N GLU A 31 11.36 5.11 3.32
CA GLU A 31 12.33 4.43 4.18
C GLU A 31 13.31 3.61 3.32
N GLU A 32 14.28 2.93 3.94
CA GLU A 32 15.35 2.20 3.23
C GLU A 32 14.80 1.09 2.30
N ASP A 33 13.72 0.42 2.72
CA ASP A 33 13.16 -0.75 2.06
C ASP A 33 11.69 -0.59 1.63
N CYS A 34 11.06 0.55 1.93
CA CYS A 34 9.64 0.76 1.65
C CYS A 34 9.22 2.21 1.49
N VAL A 35 8.01 2.40 0.95
CA VAL A 35 7.24 3.64 1.06
C VAL A 35 6.16 3.43 2.10
N TYR A 36 6.23 4.18 3.20
CA TYR A 36 5.27 4.15 4.30
C TYR A 36 4.16 5.18 4.08
N ILE A 37 2.89 4.76 4.19
CA ILE A 37 1.72 5.62 4.00
C ILE A 37 0.68 5.36 5.09
N PHE A 38 0.17 6.43 5.67
CA PHE A 38 -1.02 6.42 6.51
C PHE A 38 -2.22 6.94 5.73
N SER A 39 -3.33 6.19 5.71
CA SER A 39 -4.52 6.59 4.94
C SER A 39 -5.82 6.11 5.58
N GLN A 40 -6.95 6.64 5.11
CA GLN A 40 -8.25 6.01 5.38
C GLN A 40 -8.37 4.71 4.56
N GLY A 41 -8.89 3.66 5.20
CA GLY A 41 -8.82 2.25 4.79
C GLY A 41 -8.84 1.99 3.29
N PHE A 42 -9.96 2.27 2.65
CA PHE A 42 -10.20 1.88 1.26
C PHE A 42 -9.48 2.77 0.23
N VAL A 43 -9.02 3.97 0.61
CA VAL A 43 -8.49 4.96 -0.34
C VAL A 43 -7.19 4.47 -0.96
N LEU A 44 -6.25 4.00 -0.12
CA LEU A 44 -4.95 3.53 -0.60
C LEU A 44 -5.07 2.20 -1.34
N HIS A 45 -5.86 1.25 -0.83
CA HIS A 45 -6.08 -0.04 -1.51
C HIS A 45 -6.60 0.15 -2.95
N ASN A 46 -7.67 0.94 -3.12
CA ASN A 46 -8.22 1.22 -4.46
C ASN A 46 -7.21 1.96 -5.34
N PHE A 47 -6.43 2.87 -4.76
CA PHE A 47 -5.40 3.58 -5.49
C PHE A 47 -4.29 2.65 -5.99
N LEU A 48 -3.84 1.70 -5.18
CA LEU A 48 -2.81 0.72 -5.56
C LEU A 48 -3.30 -0.23 -6.66
N ILE A 49 -4.58 -0.61 -6.64
CA ILE A 49 -5.20 -1.36 -7.74
C ILE A 49 -5.05 -0.57 -9.05
N THR A 50 -5.54 0.66 -9.11
CA THR A 50 -5.45 1.51 -10.31
C THR A 50 -4.00 1.74 -10.74
N LEU A 51 -3.12 2.03 -9.78
CA LEU A 51 -1.71 2.31 -10.06
C LEU A 51 -0.99 1.10 -10.67
N SER A 52 -1.27 -0.11 -10.18
CA SER A 52 -0.69 -1.36 -10.71
C SER A 52 -1.15 -1.65 -12.15
N GLU A 53 -2.33 -1.18 -12.56
CA GLU A 53 -2.84 -1.31 -13.92
C GLU A 53 -2.25 -0.25 -14.84
N GLU A 54 -2.31 1.02 -14.44
CA GLU A 54 -1.87 2.15 -15.27
C GLU A 54 -0.37 2.16 -15.55
N LEU A 55 0.43 1.69 -14.59
CA LEU A 55 1.89 1.69 -14.67
C LEU A 55 2.49 0.31 -14.94
N ASP A 56 1.66 -0.74 -15.08
CA ASP A 56 2.07 -2.16 -15.23
C ASP A 56 3.15 -2.56 -14.20
N GLU A 57 2.96 -2.12 -12.95
CA GLU A 57 3.88 -2.39 -11.84
C GLU A 57 3.34 -3.53 -10.98
N ASP A 58 4.25 -4.36 -10.46
CA ASP A 58 3.96 -5.38 -9.46
C ASP A 58 4.25 -4.82 -8.08
N ILE A 59 3.20 -4.45 -7.34
CA ILE A 59 3.31 -3.74 -6.07
C ILE A 59 3.00 -4.71 -4.93
N ILE A 60 3.90 -4.81 -3.94
CA ILE A 60 3.64 -5.57 -2.72
C ILE A 60 3.47 -4.59 -1.57
N ALA A 61 2.36 -4.69 -0.85
CA ALA A 61 2.07 -3.83 0.29
C ALA A 61 1.65 -4.63 1.53
N GLU A 62 2.07 -4.16 2.69
CA GLU A 62 1.68 -4.70 3.98
C GLU A 62 0.72 -3.74 4.65
N HIS A 63 -0.50 -4.18 4.92
CA HIS A 63 -1.57 -3.39 5.50
C HIS A 63 -1.83 -3.82 6.94
N SER A 64 -1.91 -2.85 7.86
CA SER A 64 -2.46 -3.05 9.20
C SER A 64 -3.55 -2.02 9.47
N SER A 65 -4.65 -2.46 10.09
CA SER A 65 -5.84 -1.62 10.27
C SER A 65 -6.03 -1.23 11.73
N SER A 66 -6.63 -0.06 11.99
CA SER A 66 -7.07 0.27 13.34
C SER A 66 -8.26 -0.59 13.83
N ILE A 67 -8.94 -1.33 12.95
CA ILE A 67 -10.09 -2.18 13.32
C ILE A 67 -9.68 -3.27 14.31
N ASP A 68 -8.55 -3.91 14.07
CA ASP A 68 -7.98 -4.96 14.92
C ASP A 68 -6.80 -4.45 15.76
N ARG A 69 -6.67 -3.11 15.90
CA ARG A 69 -5.60 -2.42 16.63
C ARG A 69 -4.21 -2.71 16.06
N TYR A 70 -4.12 -2.85 14.74
CA TYR A 70 -2.88 -3.11 13.99
C TYR A 70 -2.20 -4.44 14.38
N CYS A 71 -2.98 -5.40 14.89
CA CYS A 71 -2.45 -6.70 15.30
C CYS A 71 -2.20 -7.64 14.11
N THR A 72 -2.97 -7.51 13.04
CA THR A 72 -2.83 -8.34 11.84
C THR A 72 -2.20 -7.53 10.71
N LEU A 73 -1.21 -8.13 10.06
CA LEU A 73 -0.63 -7.63 8.82
C LEU A 73 -1.15 -8.46 7.65
N TYR A 74 -1.87 -7.82 6.75
CA TYR A 74 -2.28 -8.39 5.47
C TYR A 74 -1.27 -7.97 4.41
N VAL A 75 -0.53 -8.94 3.86
CA VAL A 75 0.36 -8.70 2.74
C VAL A 75 -0.42 -8.93 1.46
N GLU A 76 -0.56 -7.87 0.68
CA GLU A 76 -1.26 -7.88 -0.60
C GLU A 76 -0.28 -7.64 -1.74
N ARG A 77 -0.58 -8.26 -2.88
CA ARG A 77 0.08 -8.02 -4.16
C ARG A 77 -0.92 -7.41 -5.12
N TYR A 78 -0.54 -6.29 -5.72
CA TYR A 78 -1.30 -5.58 -6.73
C TYR A 78 -0.60 -5.71 -8.07
N ARG A 79 -1.30 -6.26 -9.05
CA ARG A 79 -0.77 -6.44 -10.40
C ARG A 79 -1.89 -6.41 -11.42
N LYS A 80 -1.75 -5.59 -12.46
CA LYS A 80 -2.72 -5.49 -13.57
C LYS A 80 -4.15 -5.22 -13.09
N GLY A 81 -4.31 -4.33 -12.11
CA GLY A 81 -5.63 -3.94 -11.61
C GLY A 81 -6.31 -5.00 -10.73
N ILE A 82 -5.55 -5.98 -10.24
CA ILE A 82 -6.05 -7.03 -9.35
C ILE A 82 -5.22 -7.00 -8.07
N SER A 83 -5.89 -7.13 -6.92
CA SER A 83 -5.24 -7.41 -5.63
C SER A 83 -5.44 -8.87 -5.25
N GLU A 84 -4.39 -9.51 -4.73
CA GLU A 84 -4.43 -10.80 -4.07
C GLU A 84 -3.74 -10.73 -2.70
N THR A 85 -4.36 -11.30 -1.67
CA THR A 85 -3.68 -11.51 -0.38
C THR A 85 -2.71 -12.68 -0.52
N ILE A 86 -1.42 -12.42 -0.33
CA ILE A 86 -0.37 -13.43 -0.46
C ILE A 86 0.12 -13.98 0.88
N GLU A 87 -0.07 -13.22 1.97
CA GLU A 87 0.34 -13.64 3.31
C GLU A 87 -0.49 -12.88 4.36
N VAL A 88 -0.76 -13.53 5.50
CA VAL A 88 -1.38 -12.90 6.68
C VAL A 88 -0.50 -13.22 7.88
N LYS A 89 -0.07 -12.20 8.62
CA LYS A 89 0.75 -12.33 9.84
C LYS A 89 -0.01 -11.76 11.03
N SER A 90 0.17 -12.38 12.20
CA SER A 90 -0.48 -12.03 13.47
C SER A 90 0.48 -12.21 14.63
#